data_AF-A0A660TVC8-F1
#
_entry.id   AF-A0A660TVC8-F1
#
_cell.length_a   1.000
_cell.length_b   1.000
_cell.length_c   1.000
_cell.angle_alpha   90.00
_cell.angle_beta   90.00
_cell.angle_gamma   90.00
#
_symmetry.space_group_name_H-M   'P 1'
#
loop_
_entity.id
_entity.type
_entity.pdbx_description
1 polymer ?
#
loop_
_entity_poly.entity_id
_entity_poly.type
_entity_poly.pdbx_seq_one_letter_code
_entity_poly.pdbx_strand_id
1 'polypeptide(L)'
;SLIDDWREAPPEAKYAADVTASQQRGLSENLERNSWWLGQISFAVSTEINPDEMLERRALYDTLTPELLSETARRYLKDENYVQAVLYPEAAE
;
A
#
# COMPACT_ATOMS: atom_id res chain seq x y z
N SER A 1 2.69 7.79 18.07
CA SER A 1 3.39 6.93 17.09
C SER A 1 3.15 7.52 15.71
N LEU A 2 3.96 7.21 14.69
CA LEU A 2 3.71 7.74 13.33
C LEU A 2 2.29 7.43 12.84
N ILE A 3 1.74 6.28 13.24
CA ILE A 3 0.37 5.86 12.94
C ILE A 3 -0.64 6.81 13.60
N ASP A 4 -0.41 7.17 14.87
CA ASP A 4 -1.28 8.11 15.60
C ASP A 4 -1.28 9.49 14.93
N ASP A 5 -0.10 9.97 14.55
CA ASP A 5 0.05 11.28 13.91
C ASP A 5 -0.75 11.36 12.61
N TRP A 6 -0.75 10.28 11.81
CA TRP A 6 -1.49 10.19 10.55
C TRP A 6 -3.00 9.99 10.76
N ARG A 7 -3.43 9.44 11.91
CA ARG A 7 -4.85 9.37 12.30
C ARG A 7 -5.36 10.74 12.75
N GLU A 8 -4.54 11.52 13.43
CA GLU A 8 -4.93 12.82 13.97
C GLU A 8 -4.96 13.90 12.88
N ALA A 9 -3.94 13.92 12.00
CA ALA A 9 -3.81 14.94 10.97
C ALA A 9 -3.38 14.34 9.61
N PRO A 10 -3.73 15.00 8.49
CA PRO A 10 -3.16 14.69 7.19
C PRO A 10 -1.62 14.76 7.23
N PRO A 11 -0.91 13.77 6.65
CA PRO A 11 0.54 13.82 6.55
C PRO A 11 0.98 14.93 5.59
N GLU A 12 2.27 15.27 5.56
CA GLU A 12 2.78 16.23 4.60
C GLU A 12 2.49 15.79 3.15
N ALA A 13 2.07 16.74 2.31
CA ALA A 13 1.73 16.49 0.90
C ALA A 13 2.86 15.79 0.13
N LYS A 14 4.11 16.02 0.54
CA LYS A 14 5.29 15.36 -0.01
C LYS A 14 5.22 13.83 0.08
N TYR A 15 4.68 13.27 1.17
CA TYR A 15 4.61 11.82 1.33
C TYR A 15 3.66 11.17 0.30
N ALA A 16 2.49 11.77 0.07
CA ALA A 16 1.57 11.30 -0.97
C ALA A 16 2.23 11.41 -2.36
N ALA A 17 2.87 12.54 -2.66
CA ALA A 17 3.54 12.76 -3.94
C ALA A 17 4.69 11.76 -4.19
N ASP A 18 5.55 11.53 -3.19
CA ASP A 18 6.69 10.62 -3.31
C ASP A 18 6.22 9.16 -3.53
N VAL A 19 5.19 8.73 -2.80
CA VAL A 19 4.58 7.39 -2.97
C VAL A 19 3.94 7.27 -4.34
N THR A 20 3.12 8.23 -4.77
CA THR A 20 2.49 8.22 -6.10
C THR A 20 3.53 8.10 -7.20
N ALA A 21 4.59 8.92 -7.15
CA ALA A 21 5.66 8.88 -8.14
C ALA A 21 6.41 7.53 -8.14
N SER A 22 6.65 6.94 -6.96
CA SER A 22 7.27 5.61 -6.84
C SER A 22 6.40 4.51 -7.46
N GLN A 23 5.11 4.49 -7.12
CA GLN A 23 4.14 3.52 -7.62
C GLN A 23 3.96 3.62 -9.15
N GLN A 24 3.95 4.85 -9.69
CA GLN A 24 3.89 5.12 -11.13
C GLN A 24 5.08 4.56 -11.89
N ARG A 25 6.30 4.83 -11.42
CA ARG A 25 7.52 4.31 -12.05
C ARG A 25 7.55 2.79 -12.03
N GLY A 26 7.28 2.21 -10.87
CA GLY A 26 7.21 0.75 -10.72
C GLY A 26 6.14 0.12 -11.61
N LEU A 27 4.99 0.76 -11.78
CA LEU A 27 3.96 0.29 -12.70
C LEU A 27 4.45 0.32 -14.16
N SER A 28 5.08 1.42 -14.60
CA SER A 28 5.61 1.53 -15.96
C SER A 28 6.59 0.40 -16.28
N GLU A 29 7.54 0.14 -15.38
CA GLU A 29 8.53 -0.94 -15.54
C GLU A 29 7.86 -2.32 -15.56
N ASN A 30 6.82 -2.52 -14.76
CA ASN A 30 6.10 -3.78 -14.66
C ASN A 30 5.25 -4.09 -15.90
N LEU A 31 4.64 -3.09 -16.51
CA LEU A 31 3.82 -3.24 -17.73
C LEU A 31 4.64 -3.77 -18.92
N GLU A 32 5.96 -3.62 -18.89
CA GLU A 32 6.87 -4.13 -19.93
C GLU A 32 7.28 -5.60 -19.71
N ARG A 33 6.89 -6.23 -18.59
CA ARG A 33 7.42 -7.54 -18.17
C ARG A 33 6.35 -8.63 -18.24
N ASN A 34 6.56 -9.62 -19.12
CA ASN A 34 5.66 -10.77 -19.24
C ASN A 34 5.45 -11.55 -17.93
N SER A 35 6.48 -11.65 -17.10
CA SER A 35 6.38 -12.30 -15.79
C SER A 35 5.45 -11.56 -14.84
N TRP A 36 5.39 -10.23 -14.94
CA TRP A 36 4.46 -9.43 -14.15
C TRP A 36 3.02 -9.67 -14.58
N TRP A 37 2.75 -9.66 -15.89
CA TRP A 37 1.43 -9.98 -16.45
C TRP A 37 0.94 -11.36 -16.04
N LEU A 38 1.80 -12.38 -16.18
CA LEU A 38 1.47 -13.74 -15.74
C LEU A 38 1.12 -13.76 -14.25
N GLY A 39 1.89 -13.07 -13.41
CA GLY A 39 1.62 -12.94 -11.98
C GLY A 39 0.27 -12.27 -11.68
N GLN A 40 -0.07 -11.18 -12.37
CA GLN A 40 -1.36 -10.51 -12.18
C GLN A 40 -2.54 -11.39 -12.60
N ILE A 41 -2.44 -12.06 -13.76
CA ILE A 41 -3.50 -12.94 -14.27
C ILE A 41 -3.68 -14.15 -13.35
N SER A 42 -2.58 -14.80 -12.94
CA SER A 42 -2.64 -15.92 -12.01
C SER A 42 -3.27 -15.51 -10.67
N PHE A 43 -2.90 -14.35 -10.13
CA PHE A 43 -3.50 -13.82 -8.91
C PHE A 43 -5.01 -13.60 -9.08
N ALA A 44 -5.43 -12.87 -10.12
CA ALA A 44 -6.84 -12.58 -10.40
C ALA A 44 -7.68 -13.86 -10.52
N VAL A 45 -7.19 -14.86 -11.26
CA VAL A 45 -7.86 -16.17 -11.38
C VAL A 45 -7.94 -16.89 -10.04
N SER A 46 -6.87 -16.88 -9.24
CA SER A 46 -6.83 -17.61 -7.96
C SER A 46 -7.66 -16.97 -6.84
N THR A 47 -7.93 -15.66 -6.95
CA THR A 47 -8.64 -14.88 -5.94
C THR A 47 -10.04 -14.46 -6.38
N GLU A 48 -10.45 -14.87 -7.60
CA GLU A 48 -11.72 -14.49 -8.23
C GLU A 48 -11.92 -12.96 -8.36
N ILE A 49 -10.81 -12.21 -8.37
CA ILE A 49 -10.82 -10.76 -8.60
C ILE A 49 -10.90 -10.50 -10.10
N ASN A 50 -11.60 -9.43 -10.49
CA ASN A 50 -11.69 -9.03 -11.89
C ASN A 50 -10.28 -8.69 -12.44
N PRO A 51 -9.78 -9.40 -13.46
CA PRO A 51 -8.46 -9.11 -14.02
C PRO A 51 -8.35 -7.68 -14.56
N ASP A 52 -9.44 -7.06 -15.03
CA ASP A 52 -9.39 -5.71 -15.60
C ASP A 52 -9.01 -4.64 -14.57
N GLU A 53 -9.14 -4.91 -13.26
CA GLU A 53 -8.72 -3.99 -12.20
C GLU A 53 -7.23 -3.62 -12.28
N MET A 54 -6.39 -4.47 -12.89
CA MET A 54 -4.97 -4.17 -13.06
C MET A 54 -4.72 -2.98 -14.00
N LEU A 55 -5.67 -2.69 -14.91
CA LEU A 55 -5.61 -1.57 -15.84
C LEU A 55 -5.95 -0.24 -15.16
N GLU A 56 -6.75 -0.28 -14.08
CA GLU A 56 -7.19 0.90 -13.32
C GLU A 56 -6.15 1.38 -12.29
N ARG A 57 -5.06 0.62 -12.07
CA ARG A 57 -4.02 0.94 -11.08
C ARG A 57 -3.44 2.34 -11.25
N ARG A 58 -3.29 2.80 -12.50
CA ARG A 58 -2.75 4.14 -12.77
C ARG A 58 -3.66 5.21 -12.18
N ALA A 59 -4.95 5.16 -12.49
CA ALA A 59 -5.96 6.07 -11.99
C ALA A 59 -6.05 6.01 -10.46
N LEU A 60 -5.98 4.81 -9.86
CA LEU A 60 -5.98 4.65 -8.41
C LEU A 60 -4.80 5.34 -7.70
N TYR A 61 -3.61 5.40 -8.29
CA TYR A 61 -2.50 6.13 -7.68
C TYR A 61 -2.66 7.66 -7.81
N ASP A 62 -3.40 8.15 -8.82
CA ASP A 62 -3.66 9.58 -9.00
C ASP A 62 -4.67 10.13 -7.99
N THR A 63 -5.43 9.28 -7.31
CA THR A 63 -6.37 9.70 -6.26
C THR A 63 -5.73 9.85 -4.88
N LEU A 64 -4.44 9.53 -4.72
CA LEU A 64 -3.75 9.61 -3.44
C LEU A 64 -3.61 11.08 -3.00
N THR A 65 -4.23 11.41 -1.88
CA THR A 65 -4.07 12.70 -1.19
C THR A 65 -3.76 12.50 0.29
N PRO A 66 -3.15 13.49 0.97
CA PRO A 66 -2.96 13.45 2.42
C PRO A 66 -4.23 13.15 3.21
N GLU A 67 -5.35 13.74 2.80
CA GLU A 67 -6.64 13.58 3.46
C GLU A 67 -7.13 12.14 3.36
N LEU A 68 -7.04 11.55 2.15
CA LEU A 68 -7.40 10.16 1.92
C LEU A 68 -6.53 9.20 2.74
N LEU A 69 -5.21 9.48 2.82
CA LEU A 69 -4.29 8.70 3.64
C LEU A 69 -4.67 8.75 5.12
N SER A 70 -4.99 9.94 5.64
CA SER A 70 -5.40 10.14 7.03
C SER A 70 -6.76 9.50 7.34
N GLU A 71 -7.74 9.64 6.44
CA GLU A 71 -9.03 8.97 6.57
C GLU A 71 -8.89 7.44 6.59
N THR A 72 -8.07 6.90 5.68
CA THR A 72 -7.77 5.47 5.62
C THR A 72 -7.07 4.99 6.89
N ALA A 73 -6.12 5.77 7.43
CA ALA A 73 -5.46 5.47 8.69
C ALA A 73 -6.47 5.38 9.85
N ARG A 74 -7.39 6.35 9.98
CA ARG A 74 -8.45 6.31 11.00
C ARG A 74 -9.35 5.09 10.87
N ARG A 75 -9.66 4.68 9.64
CA ARG A 75 -10.58 3.58 9.36
C ARG A 75 -9.97 2.21 9.66
N TYR A 76 -8.71 1.99 9.27
CA TYR A 76 -8.12 0.66 9.25
C TYR A 76 -7.01 0.44 10.29
N LEU A 77 -6.29 1.48 10.71
CA LEU A 77 -5.19 1.35 11.68
C LEU A 77 -5.70 1.57 13.11
N LYS A 78 -6.56 0.67 13.59
CA LYS A 78 -7.14 0.74 14.94
C LYS A 78 -6.25 0.01 15.96
N ASP A 79 -6.06 0.60 17.12
CA ASP A 79 -5.24 0.01 18.20
C ASP A 79 -5.85 -1.28 18.74
N GLU A 80 -7.18 -1.41 18.68
CA GLU A 80 -7.91 -2.65 19.02
C GLU A 80 -7.45 -3.87 18.20
N ASN A 81 -6.92 -3.63 16.99
CA ASN A 81 -6.43 -4.67 16.08
C ASN A 81 -4.89 -4.65 15.97
N TYR A 82 -4.20 -3.88 16.82
CA TYR A 82 -2.74 -3.74 16.78
C TYR A 82 -2.07 -4.86 17.60
N VAL A 83 -1.14 -5.57 16.96
CA VAL A 83 -0.32 -6.61 17.59
C VAL A 83 1.15 -6.20 17.52
N GLN A 84 1.80 -6.10 18.68
CA GLN A 84 3.23 -5.86 18.78
C GLN A 84 3.95 -7.13 19.25
N ALA A 85 4.84 -7.66 18.42
CA ALA A 85 5.70 -8.80 18.75
C ALA A 85 7.17 -8.36 18.74
N VAL A 86 7.92 -8.71 19.79
CA VAL A 86 9.35 -8.44 19.92
C VAL A 86 10.07 -9.76 20.16
N LEU A 87 11.01 -10.10 19.28
CA LEU A 87 11.88 -11.25 19.46
C LEU A 87 13.11 -10.83 20.27
N TYR A 88 13.28 -11.43 21.44
CA TYR A 88 14.50 -11.26 22.24
C TYR A 88 15.53 -12.31 21.85
N PRO A 89 16.83 -11.96 21.90
CA PRO A 89 17.89 -12.96 21.70
C PRO A 89 17.78 -14.05 22.76
N GLU A 90 18.09 -15.28 22.36
CA GLU A 90 18.25 -16.39 23.30
C GLU A 90 19.44 -16.06 24.22
N ALA A 91 19.26 -16.21 25.54
CA ALA A 91 20.36 -16.03 26.47
C ALA A 91 21.40 -17.13 26.19
N ALA A 92 22.65 -16.77 25.96
CA ALA A 92 23.73 -17.73 25.89
C ALA A 92 23.88 -18.39 27.28
N GLU A 93 23.76 -19.72 27.36
CA GLU A 93 24.13 -20.51 28.55
C GLU A 93 25.64 -20.43 28.84
#